data_AF-A0A2E8KH29-F1
#
_entry.id   AF-A0A2E8KH29-F1
#
_cell.length_a   1.000
_cell.length_b   1.000
_cell.length_c   1.000
_cell.angle_alpha   90.00
_cell.angle_beta   90.00
_cell.angle_gamma   90.00
#
_symmetry.space_group_name_H-M   'P 1'
#
loop_
_entity.id
_entity.type
_entity.pdbx_description
1 polymer ?
#
loop_
_entity_poly.entity_id
_entity_poly.type
_entity_poly.pdbx_seq_one_letter_code
_entity_poly.pdbx_strand_id
1 'polypeptide(L)'
;MNSLSQHFAVMALTLFAAVSTFAQTVDIIPETVNETVDETVSESVPTATETANIAAEAATAAAEAANAAKDAALATESGTEEAKTAAEAALRASIEANKAARNAGQAARKAVSPEAKEVLKGSRKEAHQAAKAAGMAAKEAAIEAGLNKKEIRDESRNAAKLAAKEVRQAALADAGISIDASAEAAKEASKMAKEASREALKAAATSVSREELKAIKDAVRDDLVDENARGKGKEH
;
A
#
# COMPACT_ATOMS: atom_id res chain seq x y z
N MET A 1 -2.20 -5.70 37.77
CA MET A 1 -0.91 -5.75 37.05
C MET A 1 -1.08 -5.06 35.70
N ASN A 2 -1.35 -3.75 35.69
CA ASN A 2 -1.94 -3.03 34.53
C ASN A 2 -1.10 -1.84 34.02
N SER A 3 0.24 -1.87 34.08
CA SER A 3 1.05 -0.76 33.53
C SER A 3 1.59 -1.00 32.11
N LEU A 4 1.71 -2.26 31.66
CA LEU A 4 2.27 -2.57 30.34
C LEU A 4 1.29 -2.35 29.18
N SER A 5 -0.01 -2.60 29.37
CA SER A 5 -1.04 -2.42 28.33
C SER A 5 -1.28 -0.93 28.00
N GLN A 6 -1.27 -0.06 29.01
CA GLN A 6 -1.45 1.39 28.82
C GLN A 6 -0.26 2.03 28.08
N HIS A 7 0.96 1.50 28.25
CA HIS A 7 2.13 2.02 27.55
C HIS A 7 2.14 1.65 26.06
N PHE A 8 1.62 0.48 25.68
CA PHE A 8 1.48 0.11 24.27
C PHE A 8 0.43 0.95 23.53
N ALA A 9 -0.71 1.24 24.16
CA ALA A 9 -1.75 2.09 23.57
C ALA A 9 -1.27 3.54 23.38
N VAL A 10 -0.50 4.10 24.33
CA VAL A 10 0.07 5.45 24.22
C VAL A 10 1.20 5.52 23.20
N MET A 11 2.02 4.47 23.06
CA MET A 11 3.04 4.40 21.99
C MET A 11 2.42 4.30 20.59
N ALA A 12 1.36 3.53 20.42
CA ALA A 12 0.65 3.43 19.14
C ALA A 12 0.00 4.76 18.74
N LEU A 13 -0.56 5.50 19.71
CA LEU A 13 -1.17 6.81 19.46
C LEU A 13 -0.15 7.91 19.12
N THR A 14 1.04 7.86 19.73
CA THR A 14 2.13 8.82 19.45
C THR A 14 2.81 8.55 18.11
N LEU A 15 2.92 7.29 17.68
CA LEU A 15 3.40 6.96 16.33
C LEU A 15 2.39 7.42 15.25
N PHE A 16 1.08 7.31 15.52
CA PHE A 16 0.03 7.77 14.61
C PHE A 16 0.06 9.30 14.39
N ALA A 17 0.36 10.07 15.44
CA ALA A 17 0.50 11.52 15.34
C ALA A 17 1.75 11.98 14.55
N ALA A 18 2.84 11.24 14.64
CA ALA A 18 4.09 11.53 13.91
C ALA A 18 3.98 11.20 12.39
N VAL A 19 3.23 10.16 12.03
CA VAL A 19 2.99 9.81 10.61
C VAL A 19 2.00 10.78 9.95
N SER A 20 1.03 11.31 10.70
CA SER A 20 0.06 12.30 10.21
C SER A 20 0.71 13.64 9.83
N THR A 21 1.78 14.05 10.52
CA THR A 21 2.50 15.30 10.22
C THR A 21 3.35 15.22 8.95
N PHE A 22 3.82 14.03 8.55
CA PHE A 22 4.58 13.84 7.31
C PHE A 22 3.68 13.79 6.06
N ALA A 23 2.41 13.38 6.22
CA ALA A 23 1.45 13.31 5.11
C ALA A 23 0.89 14.68 4.69
N GLN A 24 0.94 15.70 5.56
CA GLN A 24 0.43 17.04 5.27
C GLN A 24 1.37 17.91 4.43
N THR A 25 2.65 17.56 4.30
CA THR A 25 3.63 18.32 3.51
C THR A 25 3.64 17.98 2.01
N VAL A 26 2.72 17.14 1.51
CA VAL A 26 2.73 16.66 0.11
C VAL A 26 1.57 17.20 -0.74
N ASP A 27 0.69 18.05 -0.19
CA ASP A 27 -0.33 18.77 -0.97
C ASP A 27 0.17 20.17 -1.35
N ILE A 28 0.84 20.30 -2.51
CA ILE A 28 1.03 21.59 -3.21
C ILE A 28 0.84 21.36 -4.71
N ILE A 29 0.19 22.32 -5.38
CA ILE A 29 0.24 22.81 -6.80
C ILE A 29 -1.20 23.15 -7.29
N PRO A 30 -1.53 24.23 -8.08
CA PRO A 30 -0.71 25.33 -8.69
C PRO A 30 -1.23 26.80 -8.58
N GLU A 31 -0.32 27.75 -8.91
CA GLU A 31 -0.46 29.10 -9.56
C GLU A 31 -1.28 30.22 -8.87
N THR A 32 -0.73 31.43 -8.62
CA THR A 32 -0.44 32.46 -9.64
C THR A 32 0.60 33.55 -9.21
N VAL A 33 1.44 33.91 -10.19
CA VAL A 33 2.30 35.09 -10.50
C VAL A 33 2.16 36.40 -9.68
N ASN A 34 3.24 36.99 -9.10
CA ASN A 34 4.11 38.03 -9.72
C ASN A 34 5.18 38.67 -8.78
N GLU A 35 6.37 38.89 -9.35
CA GLU A 35 7.41 39.91 -9.10
C GLU A 35 8.23 40.07 -7.78
N THR A 36 9.55 39.96 -8.01
CA THR A 36 10.71 40.58 -7.32
C THR A 36 11.18 40.00 -5.99
N VAL A 37 12.28 39.24 -6.01
CA VAL A 37 13.64 39.62 -5.60
C VAL A 37 14.50 38.34 -5.57
N ASP A 38 15.70 38.44 -6.14
CA ASP A 38 16.77 37.43 -6.16
C ASP A 38 17.08 36.86 -4.76
N GLU A 39 16.73 35.58 -4.55
CA GLU A 39 17.51 34.66 -3.72
C GLU A 39 17.18 33.23 -4.18
N THR A 40 18.14 32.57 -4.82
CA THR A 40 17.96 31.24 -5.44
C THR A 40 17.84 30.14 -4.37
N VAL A 41 16.66 29.99 -3.79
CA VAL A 41 16.19 28.69 -3.28
C VAL A 41 15.39 28.08 -4.43
N SER A 42 16.01 27.17 -5.17
CA SER A 42 15.29 26.35 -6.14
C SER A 42 14.32 25.48 -5.34
N GLU A 43 13.05 25.86 -5.25
CA GLU A 43 11.96 24.91 -4.97
C GLU A 43 11.88 23.95 -6.17
N SER A 44 12.78 22.96 -6.18
CA SER A 44 12.79 21.93 -7.20
C SER A 44 11.57 21.05 -7.00
N VAL A 45 10.69 21.01 -8.01
CA VAL A 45 9.62 20.01 -8.08
C VAL A 45 10.26 18.62 -7.91
N PRO A 46 9.79 17.79 -6.95
CA PRO A 46 10.42 16.50 -6.69
C PRO A 46 10.41 15.65 -7.95
N THR A 47 11.55 15.06 -8.26
CA THR A 47 11.69 14.17 -9.42
C THR A 47 10.80 12.94 -9.28
N ALA A 48 10.56 12.23 -10.39
CA ALA A 48 9.79 10.98 -10.34
C ALA A 48 10.45 9.93 -9.43
N THR A 49 11.79 9.92 -9.36
CA THR A 49 12.60 9.06 -8.51
C THR A 49 12.46 9.45 -7.03
N GLU A 50 12.58 10.73 -6.68
CA GLU A 50 12.34 11.22 -5.32
C GLU A 50 10.91 10.95 -4.85
N THR A 51 9.93 11.19 -5.71
CA THR A 51 8.52 10.88 -5.44
C THR A 51 8.32 9.39 -5.17
N ALA A 52 9.03 8.52 -5.89
CA ALA A 52 8.98 7.08 -5.66
C ALA A 52 9.62 6.68 -4.32
N ASN A 53 10.75 7.27 -3.95
CA ASN A 53 11.39 7.01 -2.65
C ASN A 53 10.50 7.45 -1.48
N ILE A 54 9.98 8.68 -1.51
CA ILE A 54 9.07 9.21 -0.48
C ILE A 54 7.83 8.31 -0.35
N ALA A 55 7.25 7.91 -1.48
CA ALA A 55 6.08 7.04 -1.46
C ALA A 55 6.40 5.63 -0.96
N ALA A 56 7.62 5.11 -1.21
CA ALA A 56 8.09 3.83 -0.69
C ALA A 56 8.25 3.87 0.83
N GLU A 57 8.87 4.93 1.36
CA GLU A 57 9.03 5.16 2.79
C GLU A 57 7.68 5.28 3.49
N ALA A 58 6.77 6.10 2.95
CA ALA A 58 5.41 6.26 3.48
C ALA A 58 4.64 4.93 3.48
N ALA A 59 4.75 4.12 2.41
CA ALA A 59 4.12 2.81 2.37
C ALA A 59 4.72 1.83 3.37
N THR A 60 6.04 1.88 3.59
CA THR A 60 6.72 1.02 4.58
C THR A 60 6.28 1.38 6.00
N ALA A 61 6.30 2.67 6.35
CA ALA A 61 5.83 3.15 7.64
C ALA A 61 4.35 2.80 7.89
N ALA A 62 3.49 2.96 6.87
CA ALA A 62 2.09 2.59 6.98
C ALA A 62 1.88 1.07 7.13
N ALA A 63 2.73 0.25 6.50
CA ALA A 63 2.71 -1.20 6.68
C ALA A 63 3.09 -1.61 8.11
N GLU A 64 4.14 -1.00 8.67
CA GLU A 64 4.56 -1.21 10.05
C GLU A 64 3.46 -0.82 11.05
N ALA A 65 2.84 0.35 10.86
CA ALA A 65 1.71 0.78 11.68
C ALA A 65 0.51 -0.17 11.58
N ALA A 66 0.18 -0.66 10.37
CA ALA A 66 -0.88 -1.64 10.19
C ALA A 66 -0.56 -2.98 10.87
N ASN A 67 0.70 -3.42 10.83
CA ASN A 67 1.14 -4.63 11.54
C ASN A 67 1.06 -4.46 13.06
N ALA A 68 1.48 -3.31 13.60
CA ALA A 68 1.36 -3.02 15.03
C ALA A 68 -0.12 -2.99 15.46
N ALA A 69 -1.00 -2.38 14.66
CA ALA A 69 -2.44 -2.34 14.96
C ALA A 69 -3.10 -3.72 14.83
N LYS A 70 -2.66 -4.54 13.85
CA LYS A 70 -3.04 -5.95 13.73
C LYS A 70 -2.71 -6.70 15.02
N ASP A 71 -1.47 -6.59 15.49
CA ASP A 71 -1.00 -7.31 16.68
C ASP A 71 -1.76 -6.86 17.94
N ALA A 72 -2.05 -5.55 18.05
CA ALA A 72 -2.89 -5.02 19.12
C ALA A 72 -4.33 -5.59 19.10
N ALA A 73 -4.96 -5.64 17.93
CA ALA A 73 -6.32 -6.20 17.79
C ALA A 73 -6.37 -7.71 18.07
N LEU A 74 -5.31 -8.45 17.75
CA LEU A 74 -5.21 -9.88 18.06
C LEU A 74 -4.91 -10.16 19.54
N ALA A 75 -4.30 -9.20 20.25
CA ALA A 75 -3.98 -9.33 21.66
C ALA A 75 -5.18 -9.06 22.59
N THR A 76 -6.22 -8.39 22.09
CA THR A 76 -7.43 -8.08 22.88
C THR A 76 -8.41 -9.24 22.95
N GLU A 77 -9.07 -9.40 24.09
CA GLU A 77 -10.16 -10.37 24.26
C GLU A 77 -11.42 -9.90 23.53
N SER A 78 -11.99 -10.77 22.68
CA SER A 78 -13.16 -10.45 21.86
C SER A 78 -14.36 -10.01 22.71
N GLY A 79 -15.07 -8.98 22.24
CA GLY A 79 -16.27 -8.46 22.90
C GLY A 79 -16.01 -7.47 24.05
N THR A 80 -14.75 -7.11 24.29
CA THR A 80 -14.37 -6.03 25.21
C THR A 80 -14.39 -4.66 24.52
N GLU A 81 -14.49 -3.58 25.30
CA GLU A 81 -14.35 -2.23 24.74
C GLU A 81 -12.93 -2.00 24.21
N GLU A 82 -11.93 -2.59 24.86
CA GLU A 82 -10.54 -2.59 24.39
C GLU A 82 -10.42 -3.24 22.99
N ALA A 83 -11.14 -4.33 22.73
CA ALA A 83 -11.19 -4.97 21.42
C ALA A 83 -11.85 -4.09 20.35
N LYS A 84 -12.86 -3.29 20.71
CA LYS A 84 -13.48 -2.33 19.79
C LYS A 84 -12.50 -1.21 19.42
N THR A 85 -11.83 -0.63 20.40
CA THR A 85 -10.81 0.40 20.17
C THR A 85 -9.64 -0.15 19.33
N ALA A 86 -9.17 -1.36 19.63
CA ALA A 86 -8.11 -2.00 18.85
C ALA A 86 -8.56 -2.37 17.43
N ALA A 87 -9.79 -2.84 17.25
CA ALA A 87 -10.38 -3.09 15.93
C ALA A 87 -10.51 -1.80 15.10
N GLU A 88 -10.93 -0.69 15.73
CA GLU A 88 -11.00 0.61 15.09
C GLU A 88 -9.61 1.09 14.66
N ALA A 89 -8.61 1.01 15.54
CA ALA A 89 -7.23 1.36 15.22
C ALA A 89 -6.69 0.51 14.06
N ALA A 90 -6.94 -0.80 14.07
CA ALA A 90 -6.56 -1.70 12.98
C ALA A 90 -7.28 -1.39 11.66
N LEU A 91 -8.55 -0.97 11.71
CA LEU A 91 -9.29 -0.53 10.52
C LEU A 91 -8.70 0.77 9.95
N ARG A 92 -8.44 1.78 10.80
CA ARG A 92 -7.81 3.05 10.37
C ARG A 92 -6.43 2.80 9.77
N ALA A 93 -5.59 2.02 10.44
CA ALA A 93 -4.27 1.66 9.94
C ALA A 93 -4.34 0.86 8.62
N SER A 94 -5.33 -0.03 8.47
CA SER A 94 -5.60 -0.73 7.21
C SER A 94 -5.94 0.24 6.06
N ILE A 95 -6.75 1.26 6.32
CA ILE A 95 -7.14 2.26 5.31
C ILE A 95 -5.91 3.07 4.89
N GLU A 96 -5.12 3.53 5.86
CA GLU A 96 -3.92 4.32 5.59
C GLU A 96 -2.86 3.51 4.82
N ALA A 97 -2.60 2.27 5.25
CA ALA A 97 -1.71 1.36 4.51
C ALA A 97 -2.21 1.10 3.08
N ASN A 98 -3.53 1.02 2.85
CA ASN A 98 -4.08 0.89 1.50
C ASN A 98 -3.84 2.15 0.66
N LYS A 99 -4.02 3.33 1.26
CA LYS A 99 -3.79 4.63 0.61
C LYS A 99 -2.32 4.80 0.25
N ALA A 100 -1.42 4.61 1.21
CA ALA A 100 0.03 4.65 1.00
C ALA A 100 0.48 3.64 -0.06
N ALA A 101 -0.07 2.42 -0.04
CA ALA A 101 0.20 1.42 -1.07
C ALA A 101 -0.23 1.86 -2.48
N ARG A 102 -1.37 2.53 -2.62
CA ARG A 102 -1.81 3.08 -3.92
C ARG A 102 -0.87 4.16 -4.40
N ASN A 103 -0.47 5.08 -3.51
CA ASN A 103 0.44 6.16 -3.82
C ASN A 103 1.81 5.62 -4.26
N ALA A 104 2.40 4.69 -3.51
CA ALA A 104 3.65 4.02 -3.88
C ALA A 104 3.55 3.28 -5.22
N GLY A 105 2.42 2.62 -5.47
CA GLY A 105 2.18 1.95 -6.76
C GLY A 105 2.03 2.91 -7.94
N GLN A 106 1.50 4.11 -7.72
CA GLN A 106 1.42 5.16 -8.75
C GLN A 106 2.78 5.80 -8.98
N ALA A 107 3.50 6.13 -7.90
CA ALA A 107 4.84 6.70 -7.96
C ALA A 107 5.81 5.76 -8.69
N ALA A 108 5.78 4.46 -8.37
CA ALA A 108 6.53 3.43 -9.09
C ALA A 108 6.28 3.47 -10.61
N ARG A 109 5.02 3.58 -11.05
CA ARG A 109 4.68 3.65 -12.49
C ARG A 109 5.13 4.95 -13.15
N LYS A 110 5.12 6.06 -12.42
CA LYS A 110 5.63 7.35 -12.90
C LYS A 110 7.15 7.31 -13.06
N ALA A 111 7.86 6.68 -12.13
CA ALA A 111 9.31 6.50 -12.14
C ALA A 111 9.83 5.54 -13.23
N VAL A 112 8.99 4.68 -13.82
CA VAL A 112 9.39 3.89 -15.00
C VAL A 112 9.65 4.81 -16.20
N SER A 113 10.84 4.70 -16.79
CA SER A 113 11.24 5.50 -17.95
C SER A 113 10.30 5.32 -19.15
N PRO A 114 10.16 6.32 -20.03
CA PRO A 114 9.35 6.21 -21.25
C PRO A 114 9.81 5.06 -22.16
N GLU A 115 11.12 4.87 -22.30
CA GLU A 115 11.70 3.78 -23.09
C GLU A 115 11.33 2.41 -22.55
N ALA A 116 11.44 2.21 -21.22
CA ALA A 116 10.99 1.00 -20.56
C ALA A 116 9.49 0.74 -20.79
N LYS A 117 8.65 1.79 -20.79
CA LYS A 117 7.21 1.67 -21.04
C LYS A 117 6.92 1.15 -22.46
N GLU A 118 7.62 1.64 -23.48
CA GLU A 118 7.41 1.16 -24.85
C GLU A 118 7.91 -0.29 -25.03
N VAL A 119 9.05 -0.67 -24.42
CA VAL A 119 9.51 -2.07 -24.42
C VAL A 119 8.51 -3.01 -23.74
N LEU A 120 7.98 -2.61 -22.57
CA LEU A 120 6.97 -3.38 -21.85
C LEU A 120 5.65 -3.49 -22.61
N LYS A 121 5.32 -2.49 -23.42
CA LYS A 121 4.13 -2.49 -24.29
C LYS A 121 4.32 -3.45 -25.46
N GLY A 122 5.51 -3.49 -26.07
CA GLY A 122 5.89 -4.44 -27.11
C GLY A 122 5.83 -5.90 -26.65
N SER A 123 6.37 -6.19 -25.46
CA SER A 123 6.39 -7.56 -24.88
C SER A 123 5.05 -8.03 -24.32
N ARG A 124 3.99 -7.21 -24.36
CA ARG A 124 2.71 -7.51 -23.72
C ARG A 124 2.04 -8.80 -24.24
N LYS A 125 2.09 -9.02 -25.55
CA LYS A 125 1.45 -10.19 -26.18
C LYS A 125 2.19 -11.48 -25.80
N GLU A 126 3.51 -11.45 -25.87
CA GLU A 126 4.37 -12.56 -25.50
C GLU A 126 4.24 -12.91 -24.02
N ALA A 127 4.29 -11.91 -23.13
CA ALA A 127 4.07 -12.10 -21.70
C ALA A 127 2.69 -12.70 -21.40
N HIS A 128 1.66 -12.35 -22.18
CA HIS A 128 0.33 -12.94 -22.03
C HIS A 128 0.29 -14.42 -22.47
N GLN A 129 0.96 -14.75 -23.57
CA GLN A 129 1.06 -16.13 -24.05
C GLN A 129 1.84 -17.01 -23.07
N ALA A 130 2.98 -16.54 -22.57
CA ALA A 130 3.79 -17.22 -21.56
C ALA A 130 2.99 -17.42 -20.26
N ALA A 131 2.27 -16.39 -19.79
CA ALA A 131 1.40 -16.49 -18.62
C ALA A 131 0.30 -17.54 -18.79
N LYS A 132 -0.33 -17.60 -19.97
CA LYS A 132 -1.37 -18.59 -20.26
C LYS A 132 -0.82 -20.00 -20.28
N ALA A 133 0.34 -20.21 -20.93
CA ALA A 133 0.99 -21.51 -20.99
C ALA A 133 1.39 -22.01 -19.59
N ALA A 134 2.13 -21.19 -18.83
CA ALA A 134 2.55 -21.52 -17.47
C ALA A 134 1.36 -21.73 -16.53
N GLY A 135 0.32 -20.90 -16.64
CA GLY A 135 -0.88 -21.02 -15.82
C GLY A 135 -1.68 -22.29 -16.09
N MET A 136 -1.72 -22.77 -17.34
CA MET A 136 -2.36 -24.05 -17.68
C MET A 136 -1.51 -25.23 -17.18
N ALA A 137 -0.20 -25.22 -17.43
CA ALA A 137 0.70 -26.27 -16.96
C ALA A 137 0.67 -26.42 -15.43
N ALA A 138 0.74 -25.30 -14.69
CA ALA A 138 0.66 -25.33 -13.23
C ALA A 138 -0.71 -25.78 -12.72
N LYS A 139 -1.80 -25.47 -13.45
CA LYS A 139 -3.14 -25.95 -13.11
C LYS A 139 -3.24 -27.47 -13.28
N GLU A 140 -2.72 -28.01 -14.37
CA GLU A 140 -2.71 -29.45 -14.64
C GLU A 140 -1.90 -30.20 -13.58
N ALA A 141 -0.68 -29.74 -13.29
CA ALA A 141 0.16 -30.28 -12.23
C ALA A 141 -0.51 -30.22 -10.84
N ALA A 142 -1.19 -29.12 -10.53
CA ALA A 142 -1.91 -28.96 -9.25
C ALA A 142 -3.13 -29.90 -9.14
N ILE A 143 -3.81 -30.18 -10.25
CA ILE A 143 -4.92 -31.16 -10.30
C ILE A 143 -4.37 -32.58 -10.08
N GLU A 144 -3.28 -32.93 -10.75
CA GLU A 144 -2.62 -34.23 -10.59
C GLU A 144 -2.10 -34.43 -9.16
N ALA A 145 -1.63 -33.37 -8.51
CA ALA A 145 -1.22 -33.37 -7.11
C ALA A 145 -2.39 -33.43 -6.10
N GLY A 146 -3.64 -33.44 -6.58
CA GLY A 146 -4.83 -33.53 -5.71
C GLY A 146 -5.09 -32.29 -4.86
N LEU A 147 -4.58 -31.12 -5.26
CA LEU A 147 -4.77 -29.86 -4.54
C LEU A 147 -6.23 -29.41 -4.56
N ASN A 148 -6.63 -28.63 -3.56
CA ASN A 148 -7.99 -28.10 -3.53
C ASN A 148 -8.19 -26.95 -4.55
N LYS A 149 -9.45 -26.61 -4.84
CA LYS A 149 -9.80 -25.57 -5.83
C LYS A 149 -9.18 -24.20 -5.54
N LYS A 150 -8.87 -23.87 -4.29
CA LYS A 150 -8.21 -22.60 -3.95
C LYS A 150 -6.73 -22.67 -4.29
N GLU A 151 -6.05 -23.71 -3.85
CA GLU A 151 -4.63 -23.97 -4.12
C GLU A 151 -4.34 -24.06 -5.62
N ILE A 152 -5.15 -24.81 -6.39
CA ILE A 152 -5.02 -24.88 -7.85
C ILE A 152 -5.07 -23.48 -8.50
N ARG A 153 -5.98 -22.62 -8.03
CA ARG A 153 -6.10 -21.25 -8.55
C ARG A 153 -4.91 -20.39 -8.18
N ASP A 154 -4.41 -20.53 -6.96
CA ASP A 154 -3.29 -19.73 -6.47
C ASP A 154 -1.99 -20.14 -7.18
N GLU A 155 -1.76 -21.44 -7.35
CA GLU A 155 -0.62 -21.99 -8.09
C GLU A 155 -0.61 -21.57 -9.56
N SER A 156 -1.74 -21.77 -10.25
CA SER A 156 -1.93 -21.34 -11.64
C SER A 156 -1.68 -19.83 -11.82
N ARG A 157 -2.18 -19.00 -10.88
CA ARG A 157 -1.97 -17.55 -10.91
C ARG A 157 -0.53 -17.16 -10.63
N ASN A 158 0.14 -17.84 -9.72
CA ASN A 158 1.54 -17.56 -9.37
C ASN A 158 2.46 -17.91 -10.55
N ALA A 159 2.30 -19.08 -11.14
CA ALA A 159 3.03 -19.48 -12.35
C ALA A 159 2.80 -18.49 -13.51
N ALA A 160 1.54 -18.11 -13.77
CA ALA A 160 1.22 -17.13 -14.80
C ALA A 160 1.88 -15.76 -14.56
N LYS A 161 1.93 -15.30 -13.29
CA LYS A 161 2.58 -14.03 -12.92
C LYS A 161 4.10 -14.10 -13.10
N LEU A 162 4.73 -15.20 -12.68
CA LEU A 162 6.18 -15.37 -12.80
C LEU A 162 6.60 -15.42 -14.26
N ALA A 163 5.94 -16.22 -15.09
CA ALA A 163 6.23 -16.29 -16.53
C ALA A 163 6.05 -14.93 -17.23
N ALA A 164 4.97 -14.19 -16.94
CA ALA A 164 4.81 -12.83 -17.47
C ALA A 164 5.91 -11.86 -17.00
N LYS A 165 6.39 -12.03 -15.76
CA LYS A 165 7.45 -11.20 -15.20
C LYS A 165 8.78 -11.50 -15.88
N GLU A 166 9.12 -12.77 -16.07
CA GLU A 166 10.35 -13.21 -16.74
C GLU A 166 10.42 -12.70 -18.17
N VAL A 167 9.35 -12.84 -18.96
CA VAL A 167 9.31 -12.32 -20.35
C VAL A 167 9.54 -10.81 -20.38
N ARG A 168 8.91 -10.06 -19.46
CA ARG A 168 9.09 -8.61 -19.40
C ARG A 168 10.49 -8.21 -18.94
N GLN A 169 11.09 -8.96 -18.02
CA GLN A 169 12.45 -8.74 -17.57
C GLN A 169 13.46 -9.05 -18.67
N ALA A 170 13.26 -10.14 -19.42
CA ALA A 170 14.06 -10.47 -20.59
C ALA A 170 13.96 -9.37 -21.65
N ALA A 171 12.75 -8.92 -21.99
CA ALA A 171 12.56 -7.83 -22.96
C ALA A 171 13.26 -6.52 -22.55
N LEU A 172 13.25 -6.19 -21.26
CA LEU A 172 13.98 -5.03 -20.74
C LEU A 172 15.50 -5.24 -20.80
N ALA A 173 15.99 -6.44 -20.45
CA ALA A 173 17.40 -6.78 -20.51
C ALA A 173 17.94 -6.78 -21.96
N ASP A 174 17.17 -7.33 -22.91
CA ASP A 174 17.50 -7.35 -24.34
C ASP A 174 17.57 -5.92 -24.92
N ALA A 175 16.76 -5.01 -24.39
CA ALA A 175 16.81 -3.60 -24.74
C ALA A 175 17.91 -2.81 -24.00
N GLY A 176 18.66 -3.45 -23.09
CA GLY A 176 19.67 -2.79 -22.26
C GLY A 176 19.10 -1.83 -21.23
N ILE A 177 17.80 -1.96 -20.89
CA ILE A 177 17.08 -1.06 -19.99
C ILE A 177 16.99 -1.68 -18.60
N SER A 178 17.56 -1.02 -17.60
CA SER A 178 17.32 -1.33 -16.18
C SER A 178 16.13 -0.53 -15.64
N ILE A 179 15.28 -1.18 -14.83
CA ILE A 179 14.25 -0.46 -14.06
C ILE A 179 14.94 0.30 -12.92
N ASP A 180 14.55 1.56 -12.72
CA ASP A 180 15.01 2.39 -11.59
C ASP A 180 14.77 1.66 -10.25
N ALA A 181 15.80 1.60 -9.41
CA ALA A 181 15.75 0.99 -8.09
C ALA A 181 14.64 1.59 -7.22
N SER A 182 14.40 2.91 -7.32
CA SER A 182 13.31 3.60 -6.63
C SER A 182 11.94 3.14 -7.09
N ALA A 183 11.78 2.83 -8.39
CA ALA A 183 10.52 2.31 -8.92
C ALA A 183 10.22 0.89 -8.41
N GLU A 184 11.24 0.03 -8.31
CA GLU A 184 11.07 -1.30 -7.72
C GLU A 184 10.87 -1.23 -6.19
N ALA A 185 11.60 -0.38 -5.48
CA ALA A 185 11.42 -0.16 -4.04
C ALA A 185 9.98 0.30 -3.71
N ALA A 186 9.46 1.30 -4.43
CA ALA A 186 8.08 1.76 -4.27
C ALA A 186 7.05 0.68 -4.61
N LYS A 187 7.35 -0.18 -5.58
CA LYS A 187 6.48 -1.30 -5.94
C LYS A 187 6.47 -2.41 -4.90
N GLU A 188 7.61 -2.75 -4.29
CA GLU A 188 7.66 -3.72 -3.19
C GLU A 188 7.02 -3.16 -1.92
N ALA A 189 7.29 -1.90 -1.56
CA ALA A 189 6.61 -1.21 -0.46
C ALA A 189 5.08 -1.18 -0.65
N SER A 190 4.61 -0.95 -1.88
CA SER A 190 3.19 -1.04 -2.24
C SER A 190 2.59 -2.43 -1.99
N LYS A 191 3.34 -3.52 -2.20
CA LYS A 191 2.85 -4.87 -1.93
C LYS A 191 2.79 -5.15 -0.43
N MET A 192 3.86 -4.84 0.29
CA MET A 192 3.93 -5.02 1.74
C MET A 192 2.79 -4.26 2.44
N ALA A 193 2.55 -3.00 2.07
CA ALA A 193 1.47 -2.21 2.62
C ALA A 193 0.07 -2.75 2.29
N LYS A 194 -0.14 -3.36 1.10
CA LYS A 194 -1.40 -4.04 0.76
C LYS A 194 -1.62 -5.30 1.58
N GLU A 195 -0.56 -6.06 1.85
CA GLU A 195 -0.63 -7.27 2.65
C GLU A 195 -0.93 -6.90 4.11
N ALA A 196 -0.16 -5.98 4.69
CA ALA A 196 -0.40 -5.45 6.03
C ALA A 196 -1.81 -4.87 6.19
N SER A 197 -2.29 -4.10 5.21
CA SER A 197 -3.68 -3.58 5.16
C SER A 197 -4.72 -4.70 5.26
N ARG A 198 -4.56 -5.78 4.48
CA ARG A 198 -5.50 -6.91 4.49
C ARG A 198 -5.46 -7.67 5.81
N GLU A 199 -4.28 -7.86 6.37
CA GLU A 199 -4.12 -8.55 7.64
C GLU A 199 -4.68 -7.75 8.81
N ALA A 200 -4.43 -6.44 8.87
CA ALA A 200 -5.00 -5.56 9.87
C ALA A 200 -6.53 -5.52 9.79
N LEU A 201 -7.11 -5.44 8.59
CA LEU A 201 -8.56 -5.55 8.40
C LEU A 201 -9.11 -6.90 8.85
N LYS A 202 -8.38 -7.99 8.58
CA LYS A 202 -8.80 -9.33 9.01
C LYS A 202 -8.75 -9.44 10.53
N ALA A 203 -7.71 -8.92 11.18
CA ALA A 203 -7.58 -8.90 12.63
C ALA A 203 -8.73 -8.10 13.27
N ALA A 204 -9.03 -6.90 12.75
CA ALA A 204 -10.18 -6.11 13.18
C ALA A 204 -11.50 -6.89 13.03
N ALA A 205 -11.66 -7.64 11.93
CA ALA A 205 -12.87 -8.43 11.71
C ALA A 205 -12.98 -9.67 12.60
N THR A 206 -11.87 -10.14 13.17
CA THR A 206 -11.86 -11.28 14.10
C THR A 206 -11.96 -10.87 15.57
N SER A 207 -11.63 -9.62 15.91
CA SER A 207 -11.64 -9.14 17.30
C SER A 207 -12.99 -8.62 17.78
N VAL A 208 -13.93 -8.34 16.87
CA VAL A 208 -15.28 -7.86 17.19
C VAL A 208 -16.36 -8.61 16.41
N SER A 209 -17.62 -8.51 16.86
CA SER A 209 -18.76 -9.03 16.12
C SER A 209 -18.97 -8.31 14.78
N ARG A 210 -19.76 -8.91 13.88
CA ARG A 210 -20.02 -8.34 12.56
C ARG A 210 -20.78 -7.02 12.65
N GLU A 211 -21.70 -6.91 13.59
CA GLU A 211 -22.50 -5.72 13.88
C GLU A 211 -21.62 -4.59 14.41
N GLU A 212 -20.73 -4.89 15.35
CA GLU A 212 -19.76 -3.93 15.89
C GLU A 212 -18.77 -3.48 14.81
N LEU A 213 -18.23 -4.41 14.01
CA LEU A 213 -17.36 -4.06 12.88
C LEU A 213 -18.06 -3.12 11.90
N LYS A 214 -19.36 -3.30 11.66
CA LYS A 214 -20.14 -2.42 10.80
C LYS A 214 -20.26 -1.02 11.41
N ALA A 215 -20.60 -0.92 12.70
CA ALA A 215 -20.67 0.35 13.41
C ALA A 215 -19.33 1.08 13.39
N ILE A 216 -18.22 0.37 13.66
CA ILE A 216 -16.86 0.92 13.58
C ILE A 216 -16.55 1.42 12.17
N LYS A 217 -16.93 0.67 11.12
CA LYS A 217 -16.71 1.09 9.73
C LYS A 217 -17.49 2.35 9.35
N ASP A 218 -18.71 2.48 9.82
CA ASP A 218 -19.54 3.65 9.55
C ASP A 218 -18.99 4.87 10.33
N ALA A 219 -18.63 4.71 11.61
CA ALA A 219 -17.99 5.77 12.40
C ALA A 219 -16.66 6.25 11.79
N VAL A 220 -15.77 5.31 11.43
CA VAL A 220 -14.50 5.66 10.76
C VAL A 220 -14.73 6.33 9.41
N ARG A 221 -15.79 5.95 8.68
CA ARG A 221 -16.13 6.62 7.41
C ARG A 221 -16.55 8.06 7.67
N ASP A 222 -17.43 8.29 8.64
CA ASP A 222 -17.95 9.61 8.95
C ASP A 222 -16.82 10.55 9.42
N ASP A 223 -15.94 10.06 10.30
CA ASP A 223 -14.74 10.77 10.74
C ASP A 223 -13.83 11.18 9.56
N LEU A 224 -13.58 10.25 8.62
CA LEU A 224 -12.76 10.54 7.44
C LEU A 224 -13.44 11.55 6.49
N VAL A 225 -14.76 11.56 6.40
CA VAL A 225 -15.51 12.55 5.61
C VAL A 225 -15.39 13.92 6.25
N ASP A 226 -15.56 14.01 7.56
CA ASP A 226 -15.44 15.25 8.33
C ASP A 226 -14.02 15.82 8.30
N GLU A 227 -12.98 14.98 8.43
CA GLU A 227 -11.58 15.39 8.28
C GLU A 227 -11.32 16.00 6.90
N ASN A 228 -11.82 15.36 5.84
CA ASN A 228 -11.69 15.87 4.47
C ASN A 228 -12.45 17.19 4.26
N ALA A 229 -13.63 17.35 4.88
CA ALA A 229 -14.41 18.58 4.79
C ALA A 229 -13.71 19.74 5.52
N ARG A 230 -13.13 19.49 6.70
CA ARG A 230 -12.35 20.47 7.46
C ARG A 230 -11.04 20.85 6.78
N GLY A 231 -10.40 19.91 6.09
CA GLY A 231 -9.20 20.17 5.28
C GLY A 231 -9.48 21.18 4.17
N LYS A 232 -10.60 21.03 3.45
CA LYS A 232 -11.00 21.94 2.36
C LYS A 232 -11.52 23.31 2.85
N GLY A 233 -12.01 23.40 4.08
CA GLY A 233 -12.51 24.66 4.65
C GLY A 233 -11.44 25.64 5.12
N LYS A 234 -10.15 25.27 5.06
CA LYS A 234 -9.02 26.13 5.45
C LYS A 234 -8.32 26.82 4.27
N GLU A 235 -8.82 26.66 3.05
CA GLU A 235 -8.26 27.24 1.82
C GLU A 235 -9.05 28.46 1.28
N HIS A 236 -9.66 29.26 2.16
CA HIS A 236 -10.36 30.50 1.77
C HIS A 236 -9.83 31.71 2.53
#